data_AF-A0A150NDG2-F1
#
_entry.id   AF-A0A150NDG2-F1
#
_cell.length_a   1.000
_cell.length_b   1.000
_cell.length_c   1.000
_cell.angle_alpha   90.00
_cell.angle_beta   90.00
_cell.angle_gamma   90.00
#
_symmetry.space_group_name_H-M   'P 1'
#
loop_
_entity.id
_entity.type
_entity.pdbx_description
1 polymer ?
#
loop_
_entity_poly.entity_id
_entity_poly.type
_entity_poly.pdbx_seq_one_letter_code
_entity_poly.pdbx_strand_id
1 'polypeptide(L)'
;MRETISVDDAVVKNTIQKLSALLQSAPLEQMDEAMHQRVLDRFLSENGEIEAVWSNRLDGAFVYSNPPAGLVNAKVRSWFQEACRGTVYVSDPYVSALTKHLCVTVSAPIRDHNGQIVGVIGVDLSLVK
;
A
#
# COMPACT_ATOMS: atom_id res chain seq x y z
N MET A 1 -20.41 -19.67 15.89
CA MET A 1 -19.78 -19.81 14.57
C MET A 1 -19.12 -18.48 14.27
N ARG A 2 -17.79 -18.38 14.28
CA ARG A 2 -17.10 -17.14 13.89
C ARG A 2 -17.01 -17.17 12.37
N GLU A 3 -17.77 -16.31 11.69
CA GLU A 3 -17.60 -16.09 10.26
C GLU A 3 -16.15 -15.65 10.04
N THR A 4 -15.44 -16.34 9.15
CA THR A 4 -14.07 -15.98 8.81
C THR A 4 -14.17 -14.75 7.94
N ILE A 5 -13.85 -13.58 8.50
CA ILE A 5 -13.85 -12.32 7.78
C ILE A 5 -12.61 -12.33 6.87
N SER A 6 -12.80 -12.61 5.57
CA SER A 6 -11.75 -12.61 4.55
C SER A 6 -12.11 -11.67 3.41
N VAL A 7 -11.11 -10.98 2.84
CA VAL A 7 -11.31 -10.21 1.61
C VAL A 7 -11.48 -11.24 0.50
N ASP A 8 -12.40 -10.99 -0.44
CA ASP A 8 -12.54 -11.81 -1.63
C ASP A 8 -11.19 -11.84 -2.41
N ASP A 9 -10.67 -13.04 -2.68
CA ASP A 9 -9.42 -13.25 -3.43
C ASP A 9 -9.43 -12.52 -4.78
N ALA A 10 -10.60 -12.38 -5.41
CA ALA A 10 -10.76 -11.62 -6.65
C ALA A 10 -10.46 -10.13 -6.45
N VAL A 11 -10.88 -9.55 -5.32
CA VAL A 11 -10.60 -8.16 -4.96
C VAL A 11 -9.10 -7.98 -4.75
N VAL A 12 -8.47 -8.85 -3.94
CA VAL A 12 -7.01 -8.79 -3.69
C VAL A 12 -6.23 -8.87 -5.01
N LYS A 13 -6.58 -9.82 -5.88
CA LYS A 13 -5.92 -10.00 -7.18
C LYS A 13 -6.08 -8.76 -8.07
N ASN A 14 -7.28 -8.18 -8.11
CA ASN A 14 -7.55 -6.96 -8.86
C ASN A 14 -6.74 -5.78 -8.31
N THR A 15 -6.65 -5.64 -6.98
CA THR A 15 -5.82 -4.60 -6.33
C THR A 15 -4.34 -4.75 -6.69
N ILE A 16 -3.80 -5.98 -6.71
CA ILE A 16 -2.41 -6.23 -7.13
C ILE A 16 -2.19 -5.77 -8.59
N GLN A 17 -3.14 -6.08 -9.48
CA GLN A 17 -3.06 -5.66 -10.88
C GLN A 17 -3.08 -4.14 -11.04
N LYS A 18 -4.00 -3.47 -10.33
CA LYS A 18 -4.12 -2.01 -10.31
C LYS A 18 -2.85 -1.35 -9.75
N LEU A 19 -2.29 -1.87 -8.66
CA LEU A 19 -1.07 -1.35 -8.05
C LEU A 19 0.14 -1.52 -8.99
N SER A 20 0.22 -2.66 -9.68
CA SER A 20 1.26 -2.91 -10.69
C SER A 20 1.13 -1.95 -11.88
N ALA A 21 -0.08 -1.69 -12.36
CA ALA A 21 -0.32 -0.72 -13.43
C ALA A 21 0.03 0.71 -12.98
N LEU A 22 -0.26 1.08 -11.72
CA LEU A 22 0.12 2.38 -11.16
C LEU A 22 1.64 2.56 -11.14
N LEU A 23 2.37 1.55 -10.66
CA LEU A 23 3.84 1.55 -10.61
C LEU A 23 4.49 1.65 -12.01
N GLN A 24 3.80 1.22 -13.07
CA GLN A 24 4.30 1.32 -14.44
C GLN A 24 3.94 2.65 -15.13
N SER A 25 2.93 3.36 -14.63
CA SER A 25 2.36 4.55 -15.30
C SER A 25 2.68 5.86 -14.59
N ALA A 26 3.11 5.81 -13.33
CA ALA A 26 3.46 6.98 -12.54
C ALA A 26 4.93 6.92 -12.11
N PRO A 27 5.66 8.05 -12.12
CA PRO A 27 7.09 8.10 -11.81
C PRO A 27 7.36 8.08 -10.29
N LEU A 28 6.77 7.13 -9.57
CA LEU A 28 6.85 7.00 -8.11
C LEU A 28 8.28 6.80 -7.59
N GLU A 29 9.20 6.37 -8.44
CA GLU A 29 10.63 6.23 -8.13
C GLU A 29 11.32 7.56 -7.76
N GLN A 30 10.74 8.69 -8.13
CA GLN A 30 11.28 10.02 -7.83
C GLN A 30 11.16 10.40 -6.35
N MET A 31 10.28 9.72 -5.59
CA MET A 31 10.04 9.96 -4.16
C MET A 31 9.73 11.44 -3.82
N ASP A 32 9.03 12.10 -4.74
CA ASP A 32 8.54 13.48 -4.61
C ASP A 32 7.15 13.48 -3.94
N GLU A 33 7.03 14.15 -2.80
CA GLU A 33 5.81 14.12 -1.98
C GLU A 33 4.58 14.65 -2.73
N ALA A 34 4.71 15.75 -3.47
CA ALA A 34 3.59 16.37 -4.18
C ALA A 34 3.08 15.49 -5.35
N MET A 35 3.98 14.80 -6.03
CA MET A 35 3.63 13.81 -7.04
C MET A 35 2.98 12.57 -6.42
N HIS A 36 3.53 12.05 -5.31
CA HIS A 36 2.94 10.92 -4.60
C HIS A 36 1.51 11.25 -4.13
N GLN A 37 1.31 12.41 -3.49
CA GLN A 37 -0.01 12.88 -3.09
C GLN A 37 -0.99 12.85 -4.27
N ARG A 38 -0.65 13.50 -5.38
CA ARG A 38 -1.53 13.60 -6.55
C ARG A 38 -1.91 12.25 -7.13
N VAL A 39 -0.93 11.35 -7.25
CA VAL A 39 -1.12 10.02 -7.87
C VAL A 39 -1.90 9.11 -6.94
N LEU A 40 -1.54 9.07 -5.65
CA LEU A 40 -2.16 8.18 -4.67
C LEU A 40 -3.57 8.66 -4.29
N ASP A 41 -3.82 9.97 -4.20
CA ASP A 41 -5.18 10.49 -3.97
C ASP A 41 -6.14 10.12 -5.10
N ARG A 42 -5.69 10.26 -6.36
CA ARG A 42 -6.48 9.82 -7.51
C ARG A 42 -6.76 8.32 -7.41
N PHE A 43 -5.72 7.53 -7.18
CA PHE A 43 -5.84 6.08 -7.06
C PHE A 43 -6.83 5.70 -5.95
N LEU A 44 -6.77 6.33 -4.77
CA LEU A 44 -7.73 6.09 -3.70
C LEU A 44 -9.18 6.44 -4.13
N SER A 45 -9.37 7.58 -4.78
CA SER A 45 -10.71 8.04 -5.19
C SER A 45 -11.37 7.17 -6.28
N GLU A 46 -10.58 6.49 -7.10
CA GLU A 46 -11.05 5.63 -8.20
C GLU A 46 -11.31 4.19 -7.74
N ASN A 47 -10.94 3.83 -6.51
CA ASN A 47 -10.96 2.46 -6.00
C ASN A 47 -11.66 2.39 -4.63
N GLY A 48 -12.99 2.32 -4.65
CA GLY A 48 -13.83 2.36 -3.44
C GLY A 48 -13.67 1.18 -2.46
N GLU A 49 -12.95 0.12 -2.83
CA GLU A 49 -12.55 -0.96 -1.93
C GLU A 49 -11.35 -0.62 -1.02
N ILE A 50 -10.61 0.44 -1.37
CA ILE A 50 -9.40 0.86 -0.66
C ILE A 50 -9.76 1.91 0.38
N GLU A 51 -9.37 1.68 1.63
CA GLU A 51 -9.59 2.62 2.73
C GLU A 51 -8.36 3.47 3.06
N ALA A 52 -7.17 3.02 2.65
CA ALA A 52 -5.95 3.79 2.80
C ALA A 52 -4.94 3.49 1.68
N VAL A 53 -4.14 4.48 1.33
CA VAL A 53 -2.99 4.36 0.42
C VAL A 53 -1.81 5.12 0.98
N TRP A 54 -0.61 4.57 0.82
CA TRP A 54 0.60 5.17 1.35
C TRP A 54 1.84 4.73 0.57
N SER A 55 2.93 5.46 0.78
CA SER A 55 4.25 5.14 0.23
C SER A 55 5.36 5.51 1.20
N ASN A 56 6.47 4.78 1.14
CA ASN A 56 7.60 4.92 2.04
C ASN A 56 8.94 4.98 1.30
N ARG A 57 9.88 5.72 1.89
CA ARG A 57 11.31 5.60 1.60
C ARG A 57 11.86 4.31 2.21
N LEU A 58 13.05 3.88 1.76
CA LEU A 58 13.71 2.67 2.29
C LEU A 58 14.10 2.75 3.77
N ASP A 59 14.17 3.95 4.34
CA ASP A 59 14.37 4.13 5.78
C ASP A 59 13.07 3.99 6.60
N GLY A 60 11.95 3.69 5.94
CA GLY A 60 10.61 3.52 6.49
C GLY A 60 9.85 4.81 6.76
N ALA A 61 10.43 5.98 6.46
CA ALA A 61 9.70 7.24 6.51
C ALA A 61 8.59 7.25 5.45
N PHE A 62 7.43 7.82 5.78
CA PHE A 62 6.36 8.02 4.80
C PHE A 62 6.75 9.13 3.84
N VAL A 63 6.56 8.89 2.54
CA VAL A 63 6.58 9.94 1.52
C VAL A 63 5.20 10.58 1.45
N TYR A 64 4.15 9.76 1.47
CA TYR A 64 2.77 10.20 1.51
C TYR A 64 1.87 9.13 2.15
N SER A 65 0.76 9.54 2.76
CA SER A 65 -0.26 8.65 3.31
C SER A 65 -1.62 9.35 3.31
N ASN A 66 -2.64 8.66 2.81
CA ASN A 66 -4.05 9.04 2.94
C ASN A 66 -4.87 7.86 3.48
N PRO A 67 -5.47 7.97 4.68
CA PRO A 67 -5.42 9.12 5.60
C PRO A 67 -4.00 9.35 6.17
N PRO A 68 -3.77 10.47 6.88
CA PRO A 68 -2.47 10.75 7.49
C PRO A 68 -1.97 9.56 8.32
N ALA A 69 -0.68 9.25 8.18
CA ALA A 69 -0.10 8.06 8.80
C ALA A 69 -0.27 8.09 10.33
N GLY A 70 -0.86 7.04 10.89
CA GLY A 70 -0.95 6.82 12.34
C GLY A 70 0.33 6.26 12.96
N LEU A 71 1.42 6.17 12.19
CA LEU A 71 2.69 5.56 12.55
C LEU A 71 3.84 6.52 12.27
N VAL A 72 4.85 6.51 13.14
CA VAL A 72 6.07 7.31 12.96
C VAL A 72 6.95 6.73 11.84
N ASN A 73 7.02 5.40 11.70
CA ASN A 73 7.87 4.74 10.71
C ASN A 73 7.39 3.31 10.41
N ALA A 74 7.56 2.87 9.16
CA ALA A 74 7.11 1.58 8.64
C ALA A 74 8.07 0.40 8.86
N LYS A 75 9.33 0.62 9.25
CA LYS A 75 10.41 -0.40 9.24
C LYS A 75 10.11 -1.74 9.92
N VAL A 76 9.30 -1.71 10.97
CA VAL A 76 8.97 -2.90 11.76
C VAL A 76 7.75 -3.66 11.24
N ARG A 77 7.09 -3.15 10.19
CA ARG A 77 5.90 -3.74 9.60
C ARG A 77 6.28 -4.83 8.61
N SER A 78 5.63 -5.99 8.68
CA SER A 78 5.87 -7.10 7.75
C SER A 78 5.68 -6.68 6.29
N TRP A 79 4.60 -5.95 5.99
CA TRP A 79 4.34 -5.44 4.65
C TRP A 79 5.47 -4.56 4.11
N PHE A 80 6.17 -3.82 4.97
CA PHE A 80 7.30 -3.00 4.55
C PHE A 80 8.51 -3.88 4.25
N GLN A 81 8.82 -4.79 5.18
CA GLN A 81 9.99 -5.66 5.10
C GLN A 81 9.93 -6.60 3.88
N GLU A 82 8.77 -7.20 3.61
CA GLU A 82 8.60 -8.09 2.46
C GLU A 82 8.65 -7.31 1.13
N ALA A 83 8.04 -6.13 1.05
CA ALA A 83 8.15 -5.28 -0.14
C ALA A 83 9.61 -4.85 -0.41
N CYS A 84 10.38 -4.51 0.64
CA CYS A 84 11.80 -4.21 0.52
C CYS A 84 12.65 -5.40 0.05
N ARG A 85 12.17 -6.65 0.19
CA ARG A 85 12.81 -7.85 -0.40
C ARG A 85 12.46 -8.05 -1.87
N GLY A 86 11.64 -7.17 -2.45
CA GLY A 86 11.31 -7.15 -3.86
C GLY A 86 10.07 -7.95 -4.24
N THR A 87 9.28 -8.39 -3.26
CA THR A 87 8.05 -9.18 -3.48
C THR A 87 6.81 -8.32 -3.29
N VAL A 88 5.77 -8.57 -4.10
CA VAL A 88 4.42 -8.14 -3.75
C VAL A 88 3.98 -8.96 -2.54
N TYR A 89 3.48 -8.31 -1.50
CA TYR A 89 3.07 -8.94 -0.26
C TYR A 89 1.61 -8.60 0.07
N VAL A 90 0.88 -9.62 0.51
CA VAL A 90 -0.48 -9.51 1.05
C VAL A 90 -0.42 -9.96 2.51
N SER A 91 -0.91 -9.14 3.42
CA SER A 91 -0.90 -9.47 4.85
C SER A 91 -2.05 -10.42 5.22
N ASP A 92 -1.90 -11.10 6.35
CA ASP A 92 -3.06 -11.60 7.09
C ASP A 92 -3.94 -10.41 7.56
N PRO A 93 -5.24 -10.64 7.86
CA PRO A 93 -6.12 -9.60 8.40
C PRO A 93 -5.59 -9.00 9.71
N TYR A 94 -5.60 -7.68 9.83
CA TYR A 94 -5.23 -6.98 11.05
C TYR A 94 -5.96 -5.64 11.19
N VAL A 95 -5.94 -5.05 12.39
CA VAL A 95 -6.54 -3.74 12.63
C VAL A 95 -5.60 -2.64 12.12
N SER A 96 -6.05 -1.87 11.12
CA SER A 96 -5.28 -0.79 10.54
C SER A 96 -4.89 0.23 11.60
N ALA A 97 -3.63 0.65 11.58
CA ALA A 97 -3.16 1.74 12.42
C ALA A 97 -3.75 3.09 11.98
N LEU A 98 -4.20 3.19 10.73
CA LEU A 98 -4.69 4.41 10.09
C LEU A 98 -6.19 4.60 10.35
N THR A 99 -7.01 3.63 9.93
CA THR A 99 -8.48 3.72 9.96
C THR A 99 -9.10 3.14 11.22
N LYS A 100 -8.35 2.30 11.97
CA LYS A 100 -8.83 1.48 13.10
C LYS A 100 -9.83 0.40 12.70
N HIS A 101 -9.98 0.13 11.41
CA HIS A 101 -10.82 -0.96 10.90
C HIS A 101 -10.00 -2.23 10.66
N LEU A 102 -10.70 -3.37 10.58
CA LEU A 102 -10.08 -4.62 10.15
C LEU A 102 -9.78 -4.50 8.65
N CYS A 103 -8.55 -4.79 8.24
CA CYS A 103 -8.09 -4.63 6.88
C CYS A 103 -7.13 -5.75 6.45
N VAL A 104 -6.89 -5.83 5.15
CA VAL A 104 -5.77 -6.55 4.55
C VAL A 104 -4.90 -5.55 3.80
N THR A 105 -3.58 -5.59 4.00
CA THR A 105 -2.64 -4.74 3.28
C THR A 105 -2.10 -5.45 2.05
N VAL A 106 -2.09 -4.75 0.91
CA VAL A 106 -1.31 -5.12 -0.27
C VAL A 106 -0.15 -4.14 -0.41
N SER A 107 1.07 -4.63 -0.55
CA SER A 107 2.28 -3.81 -0.66
C SER A 107 3.22 -4.31 -1.75
N ALA A 108 3.97 -3.39 -2.36
CA ALA A 108 4.87 -3.70 -3.48
C ALA A 108 6.11 -2.79 -3.48
N PRO A 109 7.25 -3.26 -4.02
CA PRO A 109 8.43 -2.44 -4.21
C PRO A 109 8.19 -1.37 -5.28
N ILE A 110 8.60 -0.14 -5.00
CA ILE A 110 8.82 0.89 -6.02
C ILE A 110 10.24 0.70 -6.56
N ARG A 111 10.37 0.55 -7.88
CA ARG A 111 11.66 0.32 -8.54
C ARG A 111 12.02 1.49 -9.44
N ASP A 112 13.29 1.85 -9.46
CA ASP A 112 13.82 2.81 -10.44
C ASP A 112 13.98 2.17 -11.83
N HIS A 113 14.45 2.97 -12.79
CA HIS A 113 14.69 2.52 -14.17
C HIS A 113 15.79 1.44 -14.29
N ASN A 114 16.62 1.24 -13.27
CA ASN A 114 17.63 0.18 -13.20
C ASN A 114 17.10 -1.09 -12.52
N GLY A 115 15.83 -1.10 -12.09
CA GLY A 115 15.22 -2.18 -11.34
C GLY A 115 15.59 -2.20 -9.84
N GLN A 116 16.32 -1.20 -9.35
CA GLN A 116 16.67 -1.08 -7.93
C GLN A 116 15.45 -0.64 -7.14
N ILE A 117 15.26 -1.24 -5.96
CA ILE A 117 14.16 -0.85 -5.07
C ILE A 117 14.54 0.47 -4.41
N VAL A 118 13.69 1.48 -4.57
CA VAL A 118 13.89 2.84 -4.03
C VAL A 118 12.85 3.24 -2.98
N GLY A 119 11.79 2.44 -2.85
CA GLY A 119 10.74 2.67 -1.87
C GLY A 119 9.71 1.54 -1.86
N VAL A 120 8.64 1.76 -1.11
CA VAL A 120 7.51 0.84 -1.00
C VAL A 120 6.23 1.62 -1.23
N ILE A 121 5.26 1.00 -1.91
CA ILE A 121 3.87 1.47 -1.97
C ILE A 121 2.97 0.42 -1.35
N GLY A 122 1.86 0.84 -0.75
CA GLY A 122 0.83 -0.09 -0.33
C GLY A 122 -0.53 0.55 -0.12
N VAL A 123 -1.51 -0.33 0.06
CA VAL A 123 -2.92 0.00 0.26
C VAL A 123 -3.53 -0.92 1.30
N ASP A 124 -4.50 -0.39 2.05
CA ASP A 124 -5.31 -1.16 2.97
C ASP A 124 -6.71 -1.36 2.36
N LEU A 125 -7.14 -2.62 2.28
CA LEU A 125 -8.47 -3.03 1.84
C LEU A 125 -9.34 -3.25 3.07
N SER A 126 -10.48 -2.55 3.16
CA SER A 126 -11.40 -2.72 4.29
C SER A 126 -12.09 -4.09 4.23
N LEU A 127 -12.17 -4.76 5.37
CA LEU A 127 -12.93 -5.99 5.57
C LEU A 127 -14.35 -5.75 6.12
N VAL A 128 -14.67 -4.51 6.44
CA VAL A 128 -15.96 -4.08 6.94
C VAL A 128 -16.56 -3.07 5.96
N LYS A 129 -17.75 -3.38 5.44
CA LYS A 129 -18.57 -2.44 4.69
C LYS A 129 -19.65 -1.88 5.60
#